data_AF-A0A2A3EQU6-F1
#
_entry.id   AF-A0A2A3EQU6-F1
#
_cell.length_a   1.000
_cell.length_b   1.000
_cell.length_c   1.000
_cell.angle_alpha   90.00
_cell.angle_beta   90.00
_cell.angle_gamma   90.00
#
_symmetry.space_group_name_H-M   'P 1'
#
loop_
_entity.id
_entity.type
_entity.pdbx_description
1 polymer ?
#
loop_
_entity_poly.entity_id
_entity_poly.type
_entity_poly.pdbx_seq_one_letter_code
_entity_poly.pdbx_strand_id
1 'polypeptide(L)'
;MASIIKDTGEIWSRLFDHRPFIQGEITFFLREFQEKRDDREVERLFKILEYSTDLKESQLDRTEQLGDCHLPSLKANVDVALSMCERVLQKEQDFDSDVALQANREARKVEWEKFVNDMSEKCEKVNQTFEEKENEIKEFYIDLERKLHITS
;
A
#
# COMPACT_ATOMS: atom_id res chain seq x y z
N MET A 1 82.71 42.33 43.88
CA MET A 1 82.09 41.61 45.01
C MET A 1 80.56 41.81 45.05
N ALA A 2 80.05 43.05 44.90
CA ALA A 2 78.60 43.31 44.85
C ALA A 2 77.86 42.61 43.70
N SER A 3 78.45 42.51 42.49
CA SER A 3 77.83 41.78 41.36
C SER A 3 77.63 40.30 41.67
N ILE A 4 78.66 39.64 42.18
CA ILE A 4 78.60 38.20 42.49
C ILE A 4 77.53 37.91 43.55
N ILE A 5 77.39 38.77 44.56
CA ILE A 5 76.35 38.62 45.59
C ILE A 5 74.95 38.80 45.00
N LYS A 6 74.78 39.77 44.09
CA LYS A 6 73.52 39.98 43.37
C LYS A 6 73.16 38.77 42.50
N ASP A 7 74.12 38.28 41.71
CA ASP A 7 73.92 37.15 40.80
C ASP A 7 73.62 35.87 41.58
N THR A 8 74.30 35.65 42.71
CA THR A 8 74.04 34.50 43.60
C THR A 8 72.66 34.59 44.26
N GLY A 9 72.25 35.79 44.69
CA GLY A 9 70.91 36.02 45.24
C GLY A 9 69.81 35.82 44.21
N GLU A 10 70.06 36.23 42.96
CA GLU A 10 69.12 36.02 41.86
C GLU A 10 68.97 34.52 41.53
N ILE A 11 70.07 33.78 41.43
CA ILE A 11 70.05 32.32 41.24
C ILE A 11 69.31 31.64 42.39
N TRP A 12 69.57 32.04 43.63
CA TRP A 12 68.87 31.48 44.80
C TRP A 12 67.37 31.75 44.75
N SER A 13 66.95 32.97 44.42
CA SER A 13 65.53 33.31 44.29
C SER A 13 64.84 32.52 43.18
N ARG A 14 65.51 32.28 42.04
CA ARG A 14 64.94 31.49 40.94
C ARG A 14 64.83 30.00 41.29
N LEU A 15 65.78 29.48 42.08
CA LEU A 15 65.79 28.07 42.46
C LEU A 15 64.87 27.76 43.65
N PHE A 16 64.72 28.70 44.59
CA PHE A 16 64.07 28.43 45.88
C PHE A 16 62.87 29.34 46.18
N ASP A 17 62.64 30.43 45.45
CA ASP A 17 61.39 31.18 45.53
C ASP A 17 60.39 30.62 44.51
N HIS A 18 59.67 29.58 44.92
CA HIS A 18 58.65 28.94 44.10
C HIS A 18 57.34 29.73 44.03
N ARG A 19 57.20 30.85 44.76
CA ARG A 19 55.96 31.63 44.78
C ARG A 19 55.49 32.06 43.39
N PRO A 20 56.34 32.55 42.47
CA PRO A 20 55.90 32.91 41.11
C PRO A 20 55.36 31.72 40.32
N PHE A 21 55.98 30.54 40.47
CA PHE A 21 55.52 29.32 39.81
C PHE A 21 54.17 28.86 40.38
N ILE A 22 54.07 28.72 41.70
CA ILE A 22 52.83 28.28 42.37
C ILE A 22 51.69 29.26 42.10
N GLN A 23 51.96 30.57 42.12
CA GLN A 23 50.94 31.57 41.80
C GLN A 23 50.47 31.46 40.33
N GLY A 24 51.39 31.17 39.41
CA GLY A 24 51.08 30.90 38.01
C GLY A 24 50.16 29.69 37.84
N GLU A 25 50.49 28.57 38.48
CA GLU A 25 49.67 27.34 38.47
C GLU A 25 48.30 27.54 39.10
N ILE A 26 48.21 28.25 40.24
CA ILE A 26 46.92 28.58 40.88
C ILE A 26 46.07 29.44 39.94
N THR A 27 46.67 30.46 39.31
CA THR A 27 45.95 31.36 38.39
C THR A 27 45.48 30.60 37.15
N PHE A 28 46.33 29.71 36.60
CA PHE A 28 45.97 28.85 35.48
C PHE A 28 44.82 27.91 35.85
N PHE A 29 44.89 27.26 37.02
CA PHE A 29 43.84 26.39 37.50
C PHE A 29 42.50 27.12 37.65
N LEU A 30 42.48 28.29 38.28
CA LEU A 30 41.27 29.10 38.43
C LEU A 30 40.69 29.50 37.06
N ARG A 31 41.54 29.96 36.13
CA ARG A 31 41.12 30.32 34.78
C ARG A 31 40.52 29.15 34.02
N GLU A 32 41.18 27.99 34.01
CA GLU A 32 40.72 26.85 33.23
C GLU A 32 39.49 26.16 33.83
N PHE A 33 39.38 26.10 35.16
CA PHE A 33 38.34 25.30 35.83
C PHE A 33 37.18 26.11 36.39
N GLN A 34 37.37 27.39 36.73
CA GLN A 34 36.28 28.27 37.17
C GLN A 34 35.85 29.20 36.04
N GLU A 35 36.77 29.94 35.42
CA GLU A 35 36.39 31.00 34.48
C GLU A 35 36.00 30.47 33.08
N LYS A 36 36.72 29.48 32.55
CA LYS A 36 36.43 28.94 31.20
C LYS A 36 35.28 27.93 31.16
N ARG A 37 35.11 27.16 32.23
CA ARG A 37 34.02 26.17 32.33
C ARG A 37 32.69 26.83 32.65
N ASP A 38 32.75 27.90 33.45
CA ASP A 38 31.57 28.64 33.92
C ASP A 38 30.53 27.68 34.53
N ASP A 39 29.26 28.08 34.57
CA ASP A 39 28.17 27.24 35.08
C ASP A 39 27.62 26.24 34.03
N ARG A 40 28.34 25.98 32.94
CA ARG A 40 27.85 25.15 31.82
C ARG A 40 27.44 23.74 32.24
N GLU A 41 28.15 23.13 33.18
CA GLU A 41 27.83 21.80 33.70
C GLU A 41 26.54 21.84 34.55
N VAL A 42 26.37 22.91 35.34
CA VAL A 42 25.19 23.14 36.17
C VAL A 42 23.96 23.38 35.29
N GLU A 43 24.06 24.23 34.27
CA GLU A 43 22.99 24.45 33.28
C GLU A 43 22.57 23.16 32.58
N ARG A 44 23.53 22.30 32.22
CA ARG A 44 23.25 21.00 31.61
C ARG A 44 22.50 20.09 32.57
N LEU A 45 22.89 20.06 33.84
CA LEU A 45 22.19 19.27 34.85
C LEU A 45 20.74 19.77 35.04
N PHE A 46 20.52 21.09 35.07
CA PHE A 46 19.18 21.66 35.13
C PHE A 46 18.33 21.29 33.91
N LYS A 47 18.89 21.35 32.69
CA LYS A 47 18.19 20.91 31.47
C LYS A 47 17.82 19.43 31.51
N ILE A 48 18.74 18.57 31.97
CA ILE A 48 18.46 17.14 32.11
C ILE A 48 17.36 16.90 33.15
N LEU A 49 17.39 17.62 34.27
CA LEU A 49 16.36 17.54 35.30
C LEU A 49 15.00 18.00 34.76
N GLU A 50 14.96 19.12 34.03
CA GLU A 50 13.76 19.62 33.37
C GLU A 50 13.17 18.57 32.41
N TYR A 51 13.98 18.02 31.50
CA TYR A 51 13.53 16.98 30.58
C TYR A 51 13.09 15.71 31.29
N SER A 52 13.82 15.26 32.30
CA SER A 52 13.45 14.07 33.06
C SER A 52 12.13 14.27 33.82
N THR A 53 11.87 15.49 34.28
CA THR A 53 10.64 15.84 35.00
C THR A 53 9.48 15.93 34.02
N ASP A 54 9.63 16.63 32.90
CA ASP A 54 8.58 16.73 31.87
C ASP A 54 8.21 15.36 31.29
N LEU A 55 9.22 14.52 30.99
CA LEU A 55 8.98 13.16 30.53
C LEU A 55 8.16 12.35 31.53
N LYS A 56 8.53 12.41 32.81
CA LYS A 56 7.87 11.65 33.88
C LYS A 56 6.47 12.17 34.18
N GLU A 57 6.28 13.49 34.22
CA GLU A 57 5.05 14.12 34.72
C GLU A 57 4.02 14.40 33.62
N SER A 58 4.43 14.50 32.35
CA SER A 58 3.53 14.90 31.27
C SER A 58 3.55 13.94 30.07
N GLN A 59 4.73 13.59 29.56
CA GLN A 59 4.82 12.94 28.25
C GLN A 59 4.42 11.46 28.28
N LEU A 60 4.71 10.75 29.37
CA LEU A 60 4.31 9.34 29.52
C LEU A 60 2.79 9.21 29.56
N ASP A 61 2.13 9.91 30.47
CA ASP A 61 0.68 9.90 30.62
C ASP A 61 -0.02 10.36 29.34
N ARG A 62 0.52 11.40 28.67
CA ARG A 62 0.00 11.87 27.39
C ARG A 62 0.13 10.80 26.30
N THR A 63 1.23 10.08 26.25
CA THR A 63 1.46 9.02 25.26
C THR A 63 0.50 7.86 25.48
N GLU A 64 0.28 7.47 26.74
CA GLU A 64 -0.70 6.45 27.11
C GLU A 64 -2.11 6.87 26.69
N GLN A 65 -2.55 8.08 27.05
CA GLN A 65 -3.88 8.60 26.69
C GLN A 65 -4.08 8.67 25.18
N LEU A 66 -3.09 9.15 24.42
CA LEU A 66 -3.17 9.18 22.96
C LEU A 66 -3.23 7.76 22.38
N GLY A 67 -2.48 6.82 22.96
CA GLY A 67 -2.55 5.40 22.62
C GLY A 67 -3.95 4.85 22.81
N ASP A 68 -4.53 5.04 24.00
CA ASP A 68 -5.87 4.55 24.36
C ASP A 68 -6.98 5.19 23.52
N CYS A 69 -6.83 6.46 23.13
CA CYS A 69 -7.82 7.15 22.29
C CYS A 69 -7.77 6.69 20.83
N HIS A 70 -6.57 6.52 20.25
CA HIS A 70 -6.42 6.39 18.81
C HIS A 70 -6.17 4.95 18.33
N LEU A 71 -5.45 4.13 19.11
CA LEU A 71 -5.14 2.76 18.69
C LEU A 71 -6.37 1.87 18.54
N PRO A 72 -7.40 1.92 19.41
CA PRO A 72 -8.59 1.09 19.24
C PRO A 72 -9.36 1.42 17.97
N SER A 73 -9.50 2.70 17.64
CA SER A 73 -10.16 3.16 16.41
C SER A 73 -9.37 2.73 15.17
N LEU A 74 -8.04 2.91 15.19
CA LEU A 74 -7.17 2.46 14.11
C LEU A 74 -7.28 0.93 13.90
N LYS A 75 -7.20 0.16 14.99
CA LYS A 75 -7.34 -1.29 14.96
C LYS A 75 -8.69 -1.70 14.36
N ALA A 76 -9.79 -1.12 14.83
CA ALA A 76 -11.11 -1.43 14.31
C ALA A 76 -11.23 -1.15 12.81
N ASN A 77 -10.68 -0.03 12.33
CA ASN A 77 -10.69 0.30 10.91
C ASN A 77 -9.86 -0.69 10.08
N VAL A 78 -8.71 -1.13 10.59
CA VAL A 78 -7.87 -2.14 9.94
C VAL A 78 -8.57 -3.50 9.92
N ASP A 79 -9.18 -3.92 11.03
CA ASP A 79 -9.93 -5.18 11.11
C ASP A 79 -11.11 -5.19 10.11
N VAL A 80 -11.82 -4.06 9.98
CA VAL A 80 -12.87 -3.89 8.97
C VAL A 80 -12.30 -3.98 7.56
N ALA A 81 -11.22 -3.26 7.26
CA ALA A 81 -10.58 -3.32 5.94
C ALA A 81 -10.12 -4.74 5.59
N LEU A 82 -9.53 -5.45 6.55
CA LEU A 82 -9.10 -6.84 6.39
C LEU A 82 -10.28 -7.76 6.09
N SER A 83 -11.35 -7.68 6.88
CA SER A 83 -12.56 -8.50 6.64
C SER A 83 -13.22 -8.20 5.28
N MET A 84 -13.13 -6.96 4.81
CA MET A 84 -13.61 -6.60 3.47
C MET A 84 -12.76 -7.27 2.38
N CYS A 85 -11.43 -7.26 2.51
CA CYS A 85 -10.52 -7.94 1.59
C CYS A 85 -10.75 -9.46 1.58
N GLU A 86 -10.84 -10.07 2.76
CA GLU A 86 -11.12 -11.50 2.91
C GLU A 86 -12.45 -11.89 2.25
N ARG A 87 -13.50 -11.07 2.43
CA ARG A 87 -14.79 -11.31 1.78
C ARG A 87 -14.72 -11.21 0.25
N VAL A 88 -13.88 -10.32 -0.29
CA VAL A 88 -13.67 -10.23 -1.75
C VAL A 88 -12.97 -11.48 -2.25
N LEU A 89 -11.92 -11.95 -1.57
CA LEU A 89 -11.20 -13.18 -1.92
C LEU A 89 -12.10 -14.41 -1.81
N GLN A 90 -12.91 -14.51 -0.76
CA GLN A 90 -13.86 -15.61 -0.59
C GLN A 90 -14.90 -15.61 -1.71
N LYS A 91 -15.42 -14.43 -2.07
CA LYS A 91 -16.32 -14.32 -3.22
C LYS A 91 -15.64 -14.75 -4.51
N GLU A 92 -14.39 -14.38 -4.75
CA GLU A 92 -13.65 -14.84 -5.94
C GLU A 92 -13.53 -16.36 -5.97
N GLN A 93 -13.25 -17.00 -4.82
CA GLN A 93 -13.17 -18.45 -4.69
C GLN A 93 -14.53 -19.14 -4.90
N ASP A 94 -15.61 -18.55 -4.38
CA ASP A 94 -16.97 -19.10 -4.47
C ASP A 94 -17.67 -18.73 -5.78
N PHE A 95 -17.15 -17.76 -6.54
CA PHE A 95 -17.66 -17.38 -7.84
C PHE A 95 -17.19 -18.39 -8.89
N ASP A 96 -17.76 -19.58 -8.81
CA ASP A 96 -17.74 -20.61 -9.86
C ASP A 96 -18.63 -20.15 -11.04
N SER A 97 -18.25 -19.01 -11.61
CA SER A 97 -18.80 -18.48 -12.85
C SER A 97 -18.79 -19.55 -13.92
N ASP A 98 -17.77 -20.40 -13.94
CA ASP A 98 -17.64 -21.43 -14.97
C ASP A 98 -18.78 -22.42 -14.94
N VAL A 99 -19.23 -22.93 -13.79
CA VAL A 99 -20.36 -23.86 -13.75
C VAL A 99 -21.67 -23.22 -14.20
N ALA A 100 -22.01 -22.03 -13.67
CA ALA A 100 -23.26 -21.35 -14.04
C ALA A 100 -23.25 -20.87 -15.52
N LEU A 101 -22.10 -20.45 -16.01
CA LEU A 101 -21.92 -19.96 -17.37
C LEU A 101 -21.88 -21.15 -18.36
N GLN A 102 -21.31 -22.28 -17.96
CA GLN A 102 -21.35 -23.54 -18.72
C GLN A 102 -22.79 -24.08 -18.85
N ALA A 103 -23.55 -24.12 -17.76
CA ALA A 103 -24.96 -24.54 -17.80
C ALA A 103 -25.81 -23.66 -18.73
N ASN A 104 -25.60 -22.33 -18.69
CA ASN A 104 -26.28 -21.41 -19.60
C ASN A 104 -25.83 -21.57 -21.07
N ARG A 105 -24.56 -21.86 -21.31
CA ARG A 105 -24.05 -22.17 -22.66
C ARG A 105 -24.68 -23.45 -23.21
N GLU A 106 -24.80 -24.48 -22.40
CA GLU A 106 -25.43 -25.75 -22.78
C GLU A 106 -26.91 -25.58 -23.08
N ALA A 107 -27.65 -24.86 -22.22
CA ALA A 107 -29.06 -24.54 -22.46
C ALA A 107 -29.27 -23.80 -23.78
N ARG A 108 -28.44 -22.78 -24.05
CA ARG A 108 -28.51 -22.00 -25.30
C ARG A 108 -28.15 -22.83 -26.52
N LYS A 109 -27.21 -23.79 -26.39
CA LYS A 109 -26.85 -24.72 -27.47
C LYS A 109 -28.03 -25.61 -27.85
N VAL A 110 -28.74 -26.16 -26.87
CA VAL A 110 -29.94 -26.99 -27.11
C VAL A 110 -31.05 -26.18 -27.76
N GLU A 111 -31.31 -24.95 -27.28
CA GLU A 111 -32.28 -24.05 -27.90
C GLU A 111 -31.91 -23.71 -29.36
N TRP A 112 -30.63 -23.46 -29.62
CA TRP A 112 -30.13 -23.18 -30.95
C TRP A 112 -30.29 -24.37 -31.90
N GLU A 113 -29.91 -25.58 -31.46
CA GLU A 113 -30.10 -26.80 -32.25
C GLU A 113 -31.57 -27.03 -32.59
N LYS A 114 -32.47 -26.82 -31.62
CA LYS A 114 -33.91 -26.91 -31.86
C LYS A 114 -34.38 -25.87 -32.89
N PHE A 115 -33.96 -24.63 -32.74
CA PHE A 115 -34.33 -23.56 -33.67
C PHE A 115 -33.85 -23.84 -35.10
N VAL A 116 -32.60 -24.30 -35.26
CA VAL A 116 -32.04 -24.64 -36.57
C VAL A 116 -32.80 -25.79 -37.22
N ASN A 117 -33.12 -26.84 -36.45
CA ASN A 117 -33.90 -27.97 -36.95
C ASN A 117 -35.31 -27.54 -37.39
N ASP A 118 -36.01 -26.76 -36.56
CA ASP A 118 -37.34 -26.24 -36.88
C ASP A 118 -37.32 -25.35 -38.15
N MET A 119 -36.27 -24.54 -38.34
CA MET A 119 -36.11 -23.72 -39.54
C MET A 119 -35.80 -24.57 -40.78
N SER A 120 -34.93 -25.57 -40.65
CA SER A 120 -34.62 -26.51 -41.73
C SER A 120 -35.89 -27.23 -42.19
N GLU A 121 -36.68 -27.76 -41.26
CA GLU A 121 -37.93 -28.46 -41.57
C GLU A 121 -38.94 -27.54 -42.27
N LYS A 122 -39.06 -26.28 -41.85
CA LYS A 122 -39.93 -25.30 -42.52
C LYS A 122 -39.46 -24.99 -43.95
N CYS A 123 -38.16 -24.79 -44.15
CA CYS A 123 -37.60 -24.57 -45.49
C CYS A 123 -37.86 -25.77 -46.40
N GLU A 124 -37.70 -26.99 -45.89
CA GLU A 124 -37.96 -28.22 -46.64
C GLU A 124 -39.43 -28.35 -47.05
N LYS A 125 -40.37 -28.09 -46.13
CA LYS A 125 -41.81 -28.09 -46.44
C LYS A 125 -42.19 -27.07 -47.49
N VAL A 126 -41.60 -25.87 -47.42
CA VAL A 126 -41.83 -24.81 -48.41
C VAL A 126 -41.34 -25.28 -49.78
N ASN A 127 -40.12 -25.82 -49.87
CA ASN A 127 -39.56 -26.33 -51.12
C ASN A 127 -40.42 -27.46 -51.71
N GLN A 128 -40.87 -28.42 -50.89
CA GLN A 128 -41.75 -29.50 -51.33
C GLN A 128 -43.07 -28.95 -51.89
N THR A 129 -43.68 -27.96 -51.22
CA THR A 129 -44.92 -27.35 -51.69
C THR A 129 -44.72 -26.64 -53.04
N PHE A 130 -43.59 -25.94 -53.21
CA PHE A 130 -43.25 -25.31 -54.48
C PHE A 130 -43.05 -26.34 -55.60
N GLU A 131 -42.34 -27.44 -55.31
CA GLU A 131 -42.10 -28.52 -56.28
C GLU A 131 -43.39 -29.22 -56.70
N GLU A 132 -44.29 -29.49 -55.75
CA GLU A 132 -45.63 -30.02 -56.02
C GLU A 132 -46.43 -29.08 -56.93
N LYS A 133 -46.46 -27.77 -56.63
CA LYS A 133 -47.17 -26.79 -57.47
C LYS A 133 -46.55 -26.62 -58.84
N GLU A 134 -45.22 -26.65 -58.95
CA GLU A 134 -44.55 -26.61 -60.24
C GLU A 134 -44.91 -27.82 -61.10
N ASN A 135 -44.98 -29.02 -60.49
CA ASN A 135 -45.39 -30.24 -61.17
C ASN A 135 -46.87 -30.22 -61.57
N GLU A 136 -47.77 -29.78 -60.70
CA GLU A 136 -49.21 -29.57 -61.04
C GLU A 136 -49.37 -28.64 -62.25
N ILE A 137 -48.61 -27.53 -62.29
CA ILE A 137 -48.65 -26.57 -63.39
C ILE A 137 -48.10 -27.21 -64.68
N LYS A 138 -46.96 -27.92 -64.61
CA LYS A 138 -46.41 -28.65 -65.75
C LYS A 138 -47.43 -29.64 -66.32
N GLU A 139 -48.07 -30.43 -65.46
CA GLU A 139 -49.10 -31.39 -65.88
C GLU A 139 -50.31 -30.69 -66.51
N PHE A 140 -50.77 -29.58 -65.94
CA PHE A 140 -51.87 -28.79 -66.50
C PHE A 140 -51.55 -28.27 -67.90
N TYR A 141 -50.35 -27.72 -68.12
CA TYR A 141 -49.94 -27.26 -69.44
C TYR A 141 -49.79 -28.41 -70.45
N ILE A 142 -49.24 -29.55 -70.04
CA ILE A 142 -49.15 -30.75 -70.90
C ILE A 142 -50.56 -31.24 -71.30
N ASP A 143 -51.53 -31.24 -70.39
CA ASP A 143 -52.91 -31.62 -70.69
C ASP A 143 -53.62 -30.59 -71.59
N LEU A 144 -53.37 -29.30 -71.36
CA LEU A 144 -53.89 -28.21 -72.18
C LEU A 144 -53.32 -28.27 -73.62
N GLU A 145 -52.02 -28.51 -73.78
CA GLU A 145 -51.37 -28.71 -75.09
C GLU A 145 -51.98 -29.89 -75.85
N ARG A 146 -52.23 -31.01 -75.14
CA ARG A 146 -52.93 -32.18 -75.70
C ARG A 146 -54.35 -31.84 -76.16
N LYS A 147 -55.12 -31.11 -75.35
CA LYS A 147 -56.53 -30.74 -75.65
C LYS A 147 -56.66 -29.71 -76.77
N LEU A 148 -55.70 -28.80 -76.89
CA LEU A 148 -55.69 -27.77 -77.92
C LEU A 148 -55.07 -28.25 -79.25
N HIS A 149 -54.62 -29.50 -79.33
CA HIS A 149 -53.91 -30.05 -80.50
C HIS A 149 -52.70 -29.19 -80.91
N ILE A 150 -52.04 -28.54 -79.95
CA ILE A 150 -50.93 -27.59 -80.22
C ILE A 150 -49.61 -28.33 -80.50
N THR A 151 -49.52 -29.62 -80.16
CA THR A 151 -48.39 -30.48 -80.55
C THR A 151 -48.85 -31.56 -81.52
N SER A 152 -48.22 -31.52 -82.71
CA SER A 152 -48.09 -32.62 -83.67
C SER A 152 -47.08 -33.65 -83.21
#